data_AF-I1X8W1-F1
#
_entry.id   AF-I1X8W1-F1
#
_cell.length_a   1.000
_cell.length_b   1.000
_cell.length_c   1.000
_cell.angle_alpha   90.00
_cell.angle_beta   90.00
_cell.angle_gamma   90.00
#
_symmetry.space_group_name_H-M   'P 1'
#
loop_
_entity.id
_entity.type
_entity.pdbx_description
1 polymer ?
#
loop_
_entity_poly.entity_id
_entity_poly.type
_entity_poly.pdbx_seq_one_letter_code
_entity_poly.pdbx_strand_id
1 'polypeptide(L)'
;AYRMCAGEAAVADLSYAAKHAGVIQMASHLPARRARGPNEPGGILFGHFADMIQADRVNPKDPAKATLEVVGAGAMLFDQIWLGSYMSGGVGFTQYATVAYTDNILDEYTYYGMDYIKDKYKVDWQNPSPKDKVKPTQDIVNDIATEVNLNGMEQYEQFPTALESHFGGSQRASVLAAASGISVAIATGNSNAGLNGW
;
A
#
# COMPACT_ATOMS: atom_id res chain seq x y z
N ALA A 1 -9.94 -21.10 34.21
CA ALA A 1 -11.20 -20.94 33.44
C ALA A 1 -12.02 -22.23 33.39
N TYR A 2 -11.48 -23.36 32.93
CA TYR A 2 -12.27 -24.56 32.62
C TYR A 2 -12.12 -25.75 33.59
N ARG A 3 -11.50 -25.54 34.78
CA ARG A 3 -11.30 -26.58 35.81
C ARG A 3 -10.63 -27.88 35.31
N MET A 4 -9.71 -27.75 34.35
CA MET A 4 -8.90 -28.87 33.82
C MET A 4 -7.80 -29.29 34.80
N CYS A 5 -7.26 -30.49 34.64
CA CYS A 5 -6.06 -30.92 35.37
C CYS A 5 -4.83 -30.12 34.87
N ALA A 6 -3.97 -29.69 35.79
CA ALA A 6 -2.81 -28.86 35.47
C ALA A 6 -1.65 -29.72 34.91
N GLY A 7 -1.63 -29.91 33.59
CA GLY A 7 -0.59 -30.68 32.88
C GLY A 7 -1.03 -32.05 32.39
N GLU A 8 -2.28 -32.20 31.95
CA GLU A 8 -2.79 -33.41 31.32
C GLU A 8 -2.62 -33.42 29.79
N ALA A 9 -2.82 -34.58 29.15
CA ALA A 9 -2.67 -34.76 27.71
C ALA A 9 -3.52 -33.78 26.88
N ALA A 10 -4.76 -33.49 27.30
CA ALA A 10 -5.63 -32.52 26.63
C ALA A 10 -5.04 -31.10 26.57
N VAL A 11 -4.12 -30.74 27.47
CA VAL A 11 -3.41 -29.45 27.43
C VAL A 11 -2.44 -29.38 26.25
N ALA A 12 -1.92 -30.52 25.78
CA ALA A 12 -1.08 -30.57 24.58
C ALA A 12 -1.87 -30.22 23.31
N ASP A 13 -3.12 -30.68 23.20
CA ASP A 13 -4.01 -30.32 22.09
C ASP A 13 -4.29 -28.81 22.07
N LEU A 14 -4.53 -28.20 23.25
CA LEU A 14 -4.67 -26.75 23.38
C LEU A 14 -3.38 -26.03 22.97
N SER A 15 -2.22 -26.57 23.32
CA SER A 15 -0.92 -25.99 22.97
C SER A 15 -0.67 -26.03 21.47
N TYR A 16 -1.00 -27.14 20.80
CA TYR A 16 -0.87 -27.26 19.36
C TYR A 16 -1.87 -26.38 18.62
N ALA A 17 -3.13 -26.33 19.07
CA ALA A 17 -4.14 -25.45 18.52
C ALA A 17 -3.74 -23.97 18.62
N ALA A 18 -3.29 -23.53 19.80
CA ALA A 18 -2.94 -22.14 20.04
C ALA A 18 -1.65 -21.69 19.35
N LYS A 19 -0.73 -22.61 19.02
CA LYS A 19 0.60 -22.27 18.48
C LYS A 19 0.80 -22.64 17.02
N HIS A 20 -0.05 -23.50 16.45
CA HIS A 20 0.09 -24.00 15.08
C HIS A 20 -1.26 -24.11 14.35
N ALA A 21 -2.19 -24.94 14.83
CA ALA A 21 -3.35 -25.32 14.02
C ALA A 21 -4.40 -24.20 13.87
N GLY A 22 -4.55 -23.34 14.89
CA GLY A 22 -5.57 -22.29 14.93
C GLY A 22 -5.00 -20.87 15.02
N VAL A 23 -3.67 -20.70 14.93
CA VAL A 23 -3.04 -19.39 15.04
C VAL A 23 -2.96 -18.70 13.68
N ILE A 24 -3.35 -17.43 13.63
CA ILE A 24 -3.11 -16.56 12.48
C ILE A 24 -1.99 -15.60 12.88
N GLN A 25 -0.83 -15.78 12.25
CA GLN A 25 0.32 -14.89 12.41
C GLN A 25 0.17 -13.67 11.49
N MET A 26 0.79 -12.55 11.87
CA MET A 26 0.83 -11.35 11.02
C MET A 26 1.70 -11.59 9.78
N ALA A 27 2.80 -12.34 9.96
CA ALA A 27 3.78 -12.62 8.94
C ALA A 27 4.38 -14.02 9.09
N SER A 28 4.73 -14.64 7.96
CA SER A 28 5.52 -15.88 7.95
C SER A 28 7.00 -15.62 8.18
N HIS A 29 7.75 -16.67 8.54
CA HIS A 29 9.21 -16.60 8.65
C HIS A 29 9.88 -16.33 7.30
N LEU A 30 11.14 -15.85 7.33
CA LEU A 30 11.90 -15.48 6.13
C LEU A 30 13.00 -16.49 5.75
N PRO A 31 13.41 -16.54 4.46
CA PRO A 31 14.52 -17.38 4.01
C PRO A 31 15.86 -17.01 4.66
N ALA A 32 16.78 -17.98 4.70
CA ALA A 32 18.04 -17.92 5.44
C ALA A 32 18.89 -16.65 5.20
N ARG A 33 18.94 -16.12 3.97
CA ARG A 33 19.71 -14.90 3.65
C ARG A 33 19.26 -13.68 4.44
N ARG A 34 18.00 -13.66 4.89
CA ARG A 34 17.39 -12.61 5.70
C ARG A 34 16.57 -13.23 6.84
N ALA A 35 17.15 -14.23 7.51
CA ALA A 35 16.50 -15.10 8.49
C ALA A 35 15.83 -14.34 9.63
N ARG A 36 14.51 -14.46 9.72
CA ARG A 36 13.66 -13.90 10.78
C ARG A 36 12.50 -14.86 11.06
N GLY A 37 12.04 -14.88 12.31
CA GLY A 37 10.86 -15.65 12.71
C GLY A 37 9.56 -15.06 12.16
N PRO A 38 8.39 -15.63 12.54
CA PRO A 38 7.09 -15.04 12.26
C PRO A 38 6.93 -13.63 12.85
N ASN A 39 5.96 -12.88 12.34
CA ASN A 39 5.58 -11.53 12.79
C ASN A 39 6.64 -10.43 12.62
N GLU A 40 7.58 -10.64 11.70
CA GLU A 40 8.59 -9.65 11.32
C GLU A 40 8.19 -8.94 10.02
N PRO A 41 8.53 -7.65 9.83
CA PRO A 41 7.98 -6.84 8.74
C PRO A 41 8.12 -7.45 7.35
N GLY A 42 9.28 -8.04 7.03
CA GLY A 42 9.52 -8.60 5.70
C GLY A 42 8.66 -9.80 5.31
N GLY A 43 7.95 -10.41 6.26
CA GLY A 43 7.02 -11.51 5.99
C GLY A 43 5.54 -11.09 5.97
N ILE A 44 5.24 -9.82 6.20
CA ILE A 44 3.86 -9.30 6.13
C ILE A 44 3.48 -9.20 4.66
N LEU A 45 2.39 -9.86 4.27
CA LEU A 45 1.84 -9.73 2.92
C LEU A 45 1.19 -8.35 2.76
N PHE A 46 1.31 -7.74 1.58
CA PHE A 46 0.73 -6.41 1.35
C PHE A 46 -0.78 -6.35 1.59
N GLY A 47 -1.52 -7.41 1.27
CA GLY A 47 -2.96 -7.51 1.59
C GLY A 47 -3.22 -7.52 3.10
N HIS A 48 -2.47 -8.32 3.87
CA HIS A 48 -2.58 -8.30 5.34
C HIS A 48 -2.24 -6.94 5.91
N PHE A 49 -1.20 -6.29 5.38
CA PHE A 49 -0.81 -4.97 5.83
C PHE A 49 -1.91 -3.94 5.55
N ALA A 50 -2.53 -3.97 4.37
CA ALA A 50 -3.66 -3.12 4.06
C ALA A 50 -4.83 -3.34 5.05
N ASP A 51 -5.15 -4.58 5.39
CA ASP A 51 -6.21 -4.92 6.35
C ASP A 51 -5.88 -4.49 7.80
N MET A 52 -4.59 -4.40 8.16
CA MET A 52 -4.17 -3.86 9.46
C MET A 52 -4.53 -2.37 9.60
N ILE A 53 -4.48 -1.62 8.50
CA ILE A 53 -4.77 -0.19 8.48
C ILE A 53 -6.29 0.03 8.46
N GLN A 54 -6.79 0.77 9.45
CA GLN A 54 -8.23 0.92 9.67
C GLN A 54 -8.87 2.06 8.87
N ALA A 55 -8.16 2.61 7.89
CA ALA A 55 -8.59 3.79 7.14
C ALA A 55 -9.85 3.52 6.29
N ASP A 56 -9.95 2.33 5.68
CA ASP A 56 -11.12 1.93 4.91
C ASP A 56 -12.42 1.95 5.75
N ARG A 57 -12.33 1.51 7.02
CA ARG A 57 -13.46 1.50 7.95
C ARG A 57 -13.99 2.90 8.26
N VAL A 58 -13.13 3.92 8.25
CA VAL A 58 -13.50 5.31 8.62
C VAL A 58 -13.70 6.21 7.42
N ASN A 59 -13.11 5.88 6.27
CA ASN A 59 -13.22 6.60 5.01
C ASN A 59 -13.86 5.72 3.90
N PRO A 60 -15.01 5.07 4.12
CA PRO A 60 -15.55 4.06 3.19
C PRO A 60 -16.05 4.64 1.85
N LYS A 61 -16.12 5.97 1.74
CA LYS A 61 -16.53 6.69 0.52
C LYS A 61 -15.36 7.45 -0.13
N ASP A 62 -14.15 7.23 0.38
CA ASP A 62 -12.93 7.82 -0.16
C ASP A 62 -11.83 6.75 -0.25
N PRO A 63 -11.90 5.87 -1.27
CA PRO A 63 -10.89 4.84 -1.51
C PRO A 63 -9.50 5.41 -1.76
N ALA A 64 -9.37 6.63 -2.30
CA ALA A 64 -8.08 7.29 -2.45
C ALA A 64 -7.49 7.59 -1.07
N LYS A 65 -8.26 8.23 -0.18
CA LYS A 65 -7.81 8.50 1.19
C LYS A 65 -7.46 7.22 1.95
N ALA A 66 -8.32 6.20 1.88
CA ALA A 66 -8.07 4.92 2.53
C ALA A 66 -6.76 4.28 2.03
N THR A 67 -6.49 4.35 0.73
CA THR A 67 -5.28 3.82 0.12
C THR A 67 -4.04 4.63 0.49
N LEU A 68 -4.13 5.95 0.53
CA LEU A 68 -3.02 6.85 0.92
C LEU A 68 -2.58 6.62 2.38
N GLU A 69 -3.51 6.31 3.28
CA GLU A 69 -3.18 5.91 4.66
C GLU A 69 -2.42 4.57 4.70
N VAL A 70 -2.78 3.62 3.83
CA VAL A 70 -2.02 2.35 3.68
C VAL A 70 -0.63 2.63 3.12
N VAL A 71 -0.50 3.50 2.12
CA VAL A 71 0.79 3.90 1.53
C VAL A 71 1.68 4.54 2.58
N GLY A 72 1.18 5.52 3.34
CA GLY A 72 1.98 6.20 4.36
C GLY A 72 2.45 5.26 5.47
N ALA A 73 1.56 4.40 5.97
CA ALA A 73 1.93 3.39 6.96
C ALA A 73 2.93 2.38 6.40
N GLY A 74 2.76 1.99 5.13
CA GLY A 74 3.61 1.03 4.43
C GLY A 74 5.01 1.59 4.17
N ALA A 75 5.11 2.82 3.70
CA ALA A 75 6.39 3.51 3.50
C ALA A 75 7.15 3.63 4.83
N MET A 76 6.47 3.98 5.92
CA MET A 76 7.10 4.01 7.24
C MET A 76 7.61 2.63 7.67
N LEU A 77 6.76 1.60 7.66
CA LEU A 77 7.15 0.28 8.16
C LEU A 77 8.17 -0.41 7.25
N PHE A 78 7.94 -0.42 5.94
CA PHE A 78 8.73 -1.17 4.98
C PHE A 78 10.02 -0.45 4.60
N ASP A 79 10.02 0.88 4.43
CA ASP A 79 11.25 1.59 4.05
C ASP A 79 12.06 2.05 5.25
N GLN A 80 11.44 2.69 6.25
CA GLN A 80 12.21 3.26 7.36
C GLN A 80 12.66 2.20 8.35
N ILE A 81 11.75 1.32 8.79
CA ILE A 81 12.07 0.29 9.78
C ILE A 81 12.67 -0.94 9.11
N TRP A 82 11.96 -1.55 8.17
CA TRP A 82 12.40 -2.84 7.63
C TRP A 82 13.64 -2.69 6.74
N LEU A 83 13.57 -1.94 5.64
CA LEU A 83 14.71 -1.76 4.75
C LEU A 83 15.80 -0.89 5.40
N GLY A 84 15.40 0.23 6.02
CA GLY A 84 16.29 1.25 6.58
C GLY A 84 16.94 0.88 7.91
N SER A 85 16.46 -0.16 8.59
CA SER A 85 17.07 -0.67 9.83
C SER A 85 17.36 -2.17 9.76
N TYR A 86 16.34 -3.03 9.72
CA TYR A 86 16.52 -4.49 9.80
C TYR A 86 17.40 -5.06 8.68
N MET A 87 17.33 -4.46 7.48
CA MET A 87 18.07 -4.90 6.31
C MET A 87 19.28 -4.00 5.98
N SER A 88 19.48 -2.89 6.70
CA SER A 88 20.63 -2.00 6.52
C SER A 88 21.08 -1.37 7.85
N GLY A 89 20.54 -0.20 8.22
CA GLY A 89 20.88 0.58 9.43
C GLY A 89 21.64 1.88 9.14
N GLY A 90 21.89 2.67 10.20
CA GLY A 90 22.59 3.95 10.11
C GLY A 90 21.63 5.14 9.97
N VAL A 91 21.93 6.08 9.07
CA VAL A 91 21.05 7.23 8.77
C VAL A 91 19.67 6.77 8.28
N GLY A 92 19.63 5.64 7.55
CA GLY A 92 18.40 5.03 7.09
C GLY A 92 17.75 5.74 5.92
N PHE A 93 16.45 5.49 5.74
CA PHE A 93 15.70 5.83 4.53
C PHE A 93 14.51 6.77 4.82
N THR A 94 14.66 7.66 5.79
CA THR A 94 13.57 8.54 6.23
C THR A 94 12.91 9.28 5.07
N GLN A 95 13.71 9.98 4.25
CA GLN A 95 13.21 10.77 3.13
C GLN A 95 12.87 9.94 1.88
N TYR A 96 13.23 8.65 1.81
CA TYR A 96 12.65 7.78 0.78
C TYR A 96 11.18 7.48 1.09
N ALA A 97 10.82 7.42 2.37
CA ALA A 97 9.47 7.13 2.81
C ALA A 97 8.58 8.39 2.91
N THR A 98 9.10 9.49 3.47
CA THR A 98 8.28 10.69 3.76
C THR A 98 7.58 11.25 2.54
N VAL A 99 8.20 11.16 1.36
CA VAL A 99 7.62 11.65 0.10
C VAL A 99 6.28 11.01 -0.26
N ALA A 100 5.96 9.85 0.31
CA ALA A 100 4.69 9.17 0.12
C ALA A 100 3.62 9.56 1.16
N TYR A 101 3.95 10.40 2.15
CA TYR A 101 3.03 10.81 3.22
C TYR A 101 3.22 12.24 3.74
N THR A 102 3.98 13.08 3.04
CA THR A 102 4.20 14.49 3.37
C THR A 102 3.86 15.40 2.20
N ASP A 103 3.67 16.67 2.50
CA ASP A 103 3.47 17.77 1.54
C ASP A 103 2.25 17.64 0.61
N ASN A 104 1.42 16.62 0.80
CA ASN A 104 0.25 16.27 -0.02
C ASN A 104 0.56 16.11 -1.53
N ILE A 105 1.82 15.89 -1.91
CA ILE A 105 2.20 15.77 -3.32
C ILE A 105 1.62 14.48 -3.92
N LEU A 106 1.75 13.36 -3.20
CA LEU A 106 1.13 12.09 -3.64
C LEU A 106 -0.40 12.19 -3.63
N ASP A 107 -0.97 12.82 -2.61
CA ASP A 107 -2.42 13.03 -2.48
C ASP A 107 -2.95 13.78 -3.71
N GLU A 108 -2.35 14.91 -4.06
CA GLU A 108 -2.75 15.74 -5.21
C GLU A 108 -2.76 14.93 -6.52
N TYR A 109 -1.70 14.18 -6.80
CA TYR A 109 -1.59 13.40 -8.03
C TYR A 109 -2.59 12.23 -8.06
N THR A 110 -2.86 11.65 -6.89
CA THR A 110 -3.86 10.58 -6.75
C THR A 110 -5.27 11.12 -6.96
N TYR A 111 -5.62 12.28 -6.38
CA TYR A 111 -6.93 12.88 -6.54
C TYR A 111 -7.15 13.43 -7.95
N TYR A 112 -6.12 13.94 -8.62
CA TYR A 112 -6.18 14.20 -10.07
C TYR A 112 -6.57 12.94 -10.84
N GLY A 113 -5.96 11.79 -10.52
CA GLY A 113 -6.34 10.50 -11.10
C GLY A 113 -7.78 10.09 -10.79
N MET A 114 -8.29 10.37 -9.58
CA MET A 114 -9.69 10.12 -9.21
C MET A 114 -10.66 10.95 -10.03
N ASP A 115 -10.35 12.22 -10.29
CA ASP A 115 -11.15 13.09 -11.14
C ASP A 115 -11.10 12.63 -12.59
N TYR A 116 -9.93 12.22 -13.09
CA TYR A 116 -9.78 11.69 -14.44
C TYR A 116 -10.63 10.43 -14.69
N ILE A 117 -10.60 9.46 -13.78
CA ILE A 117 -11.38 8.22 -13.95
C ILE A 117 -12.88 8.47 -13.80
N LYS A 118 -13.27 9.45 -12.98
CA LYS A 118 -14.66 9.88 -12.86
C LYS A 118 -15.13 10.55 -14.16
N ASP A 119 -14.34 11.45 -14.72
CA ASP A 119 -14.73 12.22 -15.88
C ASP A 119 -14.69 11.40 -17.17
N LYS A 120 -13.63 10.63 -17.41
CA LYS A 120 -13.46 9.86 -18.65
C LYS A 120 -14.22 8.53 -18.62
N TYR A 121 -14.13 7.81 -17.51
CA TYR A 121 -14.63 6.44 -17.40
C TYR A 121 -15.94 6.31 -16.63
N LYS A 122 -16.46 7.42 -16.08
CA LYS A 122 -17.71 7.47 -15.31
C LYS A 122 -17.69 6.55 -14.08
N VAL A 123 -16.51 6.36 -13.49
CA VAL A 123 -16.33 5.62 -12.25
C VAL A 123 -16.80 6.49 -11.08
N ASP A 124 -17.90 6.09 -10.44
CA ASP A 124 -18.34 6.71 -9.17
C ASP A 124 -17.58 6.07 -8.00
N TRP A 125 -16.34 6.53 -7.80
CA TRP A 125 -15.46 6.04 -6.74
C TRP A 125 -15.99 6.37 -5.32
N GLN A 126 -16.93 7.30 -5.18
CA GLN A 126 -17.54 7.66 -3.89
C GLN A 126 -18.73 6.78 -3.52
N ASN A 127 -19.40 6.19 -4.51
CA ASN A 127 -20.48 5.24 -4.33
C ASN A 127 -20.22 3.97 -5.16
N PRO A 128 -19.18 3.18 -4.81
CA PRO A 128 -18.76 2.06 -5.62
C PRO A 128 -19.84 0.99 -5.72
N SER A 129 -20.15 0.56 -6.94
CA SER A 129 -20.92 -0.66 -7.19
C SER A 129 -20.13 -1.64 -8.06
N PRO A 130 -20.50 -2.95 -8.08
CA PRO A 130 -19.86 -3.91 -8.97
C PRO A 130 -19.93 -3.57 -10.46
N LYS A 131 -20.80 -2.62 -10.86
CA LYS A 131 -20.93 -2.12 -12.23
C LYS A 131 -20.06 -0.89 -12.50
N ASP A 132 -19.62 -0.20 -11.46
CA ASP A 132 -18.86 1.06 -11.54
C ASP A 132 -17.37 0.77 -11.57
N LYS A 133 -16.96 -0.07 -12.51
CA LYS A 133 -15.58 -0.39 -12.80
C LYS A 133 -15.36 -0.61 -14.28
N VAL A 134 -14.18 -0.25 -14.75
CA VAL A 134 -13.77 -0.51 -16.12
C VAL A 134 -13.06 -1.85 -16.25
N LYS A 135 -13.13 -2.45 -17.43
CA LYS A 135 -12.47 -3.73 -17.68
C LYS A 135 -10.94 -3.53 -17.57
N PRO A 136 -10.20 -4.40 -16.86
CA PRO A 136 -8.75 -4.29 -16.76
C PRO A 136 -8.07 -4.76 -18.06
N THR A 137 -8.05 -3.90 -19.09
CA THR A 137 -7.30 -4.13 -20.34
C THR A 137 -6.03 -3.29 -20.35
N GLN A 138 -5.00 -3.74 -21.08
CA GLN A 138 -3.75 -2.98 -21.19
C GLN A 138 -3.96 -1.57 -21.75
N ASP A 139 -4.90 -1.39 -22.68
CA ASP A 139 -5.21 -0.07 -23.24
C ASP A 139 -5.71 0.90 -22.17
N ILE A 140 -6.59 0.44 -21.28
CA ILE A 140 -7.12 1.25 -20.16
C ILE A 140 -6.03 1.52 -19.12
N VAL A 141 -5.19 0.51 -18.84
CA VAL A 141 -4.04 0.68 -17.94
C VAL A 141 -3.09 1.74 -18.49
N ASN A 142 -2.67 1.61 -19.75
CA ASN A 142 -1.78 2.56 -20.41
C ASN A 142 -2.37 3.97 -20.42
N ASP A 143 -3.66 4.09 -20.70
CA ASP A 143 -4.34 5.39 -20.75
C ASP A 143 -4.32 6.10 -19.40
N ILE A 144 -4.85 5.46 -18.34
CA ILE A 144 -4.90 6.06 -17.00
C ILE A 144 -3.49 6.30 -16.46
N ALA A 145 -2.60 5.31 -16.58
CA ALA A 145 -1.25 5.43 -16.04
C ALA A 145 -0.43 6.50 -16.77
N THR A 146 -0.56 6.62 -18.09
CA THR A 146 0.14 7.66 -18.86
C THR A 146 -0.37 9.04 -18.50
N GLU A 147 -1.69 9.25 -18.43
CA GLU A 147 -2.26 10.55 -18.07
C GLU A 147 -1.79 11.01 -16.69
N VAL A 148 -1.94 10.16 -15.68
CA VAL A 148 -1.61 10.51 -14.29
C VAL A 148 -0.11 10.75 -14.14
N ASN A 149 0.74 9.97 -14.82
CA ASN A 149 2.18 10.21 -14.82
C ASN A 149 2.56 11.52 -15.53
N LEU A 150 1.96 11.82 -16.69
CA LEU A 150 2.21 13.07 -17.41
C LEU A 150 1.84 14.26 -16.53
N ASN A 151 0.68 14.24 -15.90
CA ASN A 151 0.26 15.28 -14.96
C ASN A 151 1.28 15.44 -13.82
N GLY A 152 1.62 14.36 -13.12
CA GLY A 152 2.56 14.45 -11.99
C GLY A 152 3.97 14.91 -12.40
N MET A 153 4.45 14.55 -13.59
CA MET A 153 5.72 15.06 -14.13
C MET A 153 5.63 16.56 -14.42
N GLU A 154 4.55 17.01 -15.07
CA GLU A 154 4.29 18.43 -15.32
C GLU A 154 4.21 19.23 -14.01
N GLN A 155 3.61 18.68 -12.95
CA GLN A 155 3.58 19.32 -11.63
C GLN A 155 5.00 19.55 -11.07
N TYR A 156 5.90 18.56 -11.19
CA TYR A 156 7.30 18.75 -10.79
C TYR A 156 8.03 19.79 -11.66
N GLU A 157 7.70 19.91 -12.94
CA GLU A 157 8.29 20.90 -13.84
C GLU A 157 7.75 22.32 -13.61
N GLN A 158 6.45 22.45 -13.35
CA GLN A 158 5.77 23.73 -13.12
C GLN A 158 6.05 24.29 -11.73
N PHE A 159 6.27 23.43 -10.73
CA PHE A 159 6.52 23.82 -9.35
C PHE A 159 7.93 23.37 -8.90
N PRO A 160 8.97 24.21 -9.12
CA PRO A 160 10.34 23.87 -8.73
C PRO A 160 10.50 23.49 -7.25
N THR A 161 9.65 24.02 -6.37
CA THR A 161 9.65 23.67 -4.94
C THR A 161 9.22 22.23 -4.68
N ALA A 162 8.31 21.66 -5.49
CA ALA A 162 7.95 20.25 -5.40
C ALA A 162 9.11 19.35 -5.86
N LEU A 163 9.80 19.75 -6.93
CA LEU A 163 11.00 19.06 -7.42
C LEU A 163 12.15 19.14 -6.40
N GLU A 164 12.28 20.26 -5.69
CA GLU A 164 13.26 20.43 -4.62
C GLU A 164 12.90 19.61 -3.37
N SER A 165 11.62 19.56 -2.96
CA SER A 165 11.17 18.69 -1.86
C SER A 165 11.46 17.22 -2.18
N HIS A 166 11.10 16.77 -3.39
CA HIS A 166 11.40 15.42 -3.89
C HIS A 166 12.65 15.43 -4.78
N PHE A 167 13.77 15.89 -4.23
CA PHE A 167 15.05 16.05 -4.94
C PHE A 167 15.59 14.73 -5.54
N GLY A 168 15.32 13.60 -4.89
CA GLY A 168 15.78 12.28 -5.32
C GLY A 168 14.92 11.67 -6.43
N GLY A 169 15.56 11.11 -7.47
CA GLY A 169 14.82 10.46 -8.57
C GLY A 169 13.91 9.32 -8.10
N SER A 170 14.36 8.50 -7.15
CA SER A 170 13.55 7.41 -6.58
C SER A 170 12.32 7.92 -5.83
N GLN A 171 12.41 9.08 -5.19
CA GLN A 171 11.26 9.68 -4.49
C GLN A 171 10.16 10.02 -5.48
N ARG A 172 10.53 10.70 -6.57
CA ARG A 172 9.59 11.05 -7.65
C ARG A 172 9.03 9.82 -8.33
N ALA A 173 9.89 8.85 -8.65
CA ALA A 173 9.45 7.60 -9.28
C ALA A 173 8.40 6.87 -8.43
N SER A 174 8.62 6.74 -7.11
CA SER A 174 7.66 6.12 -6.20
C SER A 174 6.34 6.86 -6.14
N VAL A 175 6.36 8.20 -6.08
CA VAL A 175 5.13 9.01 -5.99
C VAL A 175 4.32 8.98 -7.28
N LEU A 176 4.99 9.10 -8.43
CA LEU A 176 4.36 9.06 -9.74
C LEU A 176 3.73 7.68 -10.01
N ALA A 177 4.49 6.60 -9.77
CA ALA A 177 4.01 5.23 -9.94
C ALA A 177 2.89 4.86 -8.94
N ALA A 178 2.94 5.38 -7.71
CA ALA A 178 1.88 5.21 -6.74
C ALA A 178 0.58 5.85 -7.22
N ALA A 179 0.61 7.11 -7.64
CA ALA A 179 -0.57 7.81 -8.13
C ALA A 179 -1.20 7.09 -9.33
N SER A 180 -0.40 6.67 -10.33
CA SER A 180 -0.90 5.94 -11.50
C SER A 180 -1.45 4.56 -11.14
N GLY A 181 -0.73 3.78 -10.32
CA GLY A 181 -1.13 2.45 -9.89
C GLY A 181 -2.43 2.46 -9.06
N ILE A 182 -2.58 3.42 -8.13
CA ILE A 182 -3.80 3.61 -7.34
C ILE A 182 -4.98 3.95 -8.26
N SER A 183 -4.77 4.87 -9.21
CA SER A 183 -5.81 5.30 -10.14
C SER A 183 -6.32 4.12 -11.00
N VAL A 184 -5.41 3.30 -11.51
CA VAL A 184 -5.77 2.11 -12.29
C VAL A 184 -6.46 1.06 -11.41
N ALA A 185 -5.96 0.82 -10.20
CA ALA A 185 -6.54 -0.16 -9.28
C ALA A 185 -7.99 0.21 -8.91
N ILE A 186 -8.24 1.48 -8.58
CA ILE A 186 -9.58 1.98 -8.23
C ILE A 186 -10.51 1.92 -9.45
N ALA A 187 -10.06 2.37 -10.62
CA ALA A 187 -10.89 2.36 -11.82
C ALA A 187 -11.33 0.94 -12.22
N THR A 188 -10.44 -0.04 -12.08
CA THR A 188 -10.67 -1.41 -12.56
C THR A 188 -11.20 -2.36 -11.49
N GLY A 189 -11.05 -2.00 -10.20
CA GLY A 189 -11.25 -2.94 -9.09
C GLY A 189 -10.32 -4.16 -9.18
N ASN A 190 -9.09 -3.99 -9.71
CA ASN A 190 -8.14 -5.08 -9.93
C ASN A 190 -6.72 -4.66 -9.54
N SER A 191 -6.15 -5.31 -8.52
CA SER A 191 -4.82 -4.98 -7.99
C SER A 191 -3.68 -5.25 -8.98
N ASN A 192 -3.80 -6.26 -9.83
CA ASN A 192 -2.77 -6.55 -10.83
C ASN A 192 -2.80 -5.56 -11.99
N ALA A 193 -3.98 -5.04 -12.34
CA ALA A 193 -4.05 -3.91 -13.27
C ALA A 193 -3.39 -2.67 -12.66
N GLY A 194 -3.64 -2.41 -11.37
CA GLY A 194 -2.92 -1.38 -10.61
C GLY A 194 -1.40 -1.56 -10.66
N LEU A 195 -0.91 -2.78 -10.45
CA LEU A 195 0.51 -3.10 -10.56
C LEU A 195 1.09 -2.89 -11.97
N ASN A 196 0.30 -3.09 -13.02
CA ASN A 196 0.73 -2.79 -14.39
C ASN A 196 0.74 -1.27 -14.68
N GLY A 197 -0.02 -0.48 -13.92
CA GLY A 197 -0.02 0.98 -14.00
C GLY A 197 1.03 1.65 -13.12
N TRP A 198 1.56 0.92 -12.13
CA TRP A 198 2.74 1.27 -11.35
C TRP A 198 4.00 1.05 -12.19
#